data_AF-A0A1E3WD11-F1
#
_entry.id   AF-A0A1E3WD11-F1
#
_cell.length_a   1.000
_cell.length_b   1.000
_cell.length_c   1.000
_cell.angle_alpha   90.00
_cell.angle_beta   90.00
_cell.angle_gamma   90.00
#
_symmetry.space_group_name_H-M   'P 1'
#
loop_
_entity.id
_entity.type
_entity.pdbx_description
1 polymer ?
#
loop_
_entity_poly.entity_id
_entity_poly.type
_entity_poly.pdbx_seq_one_letter_code
_entity_poly.pdbx_strand_id
1 'polypeptide(L)'
;MAETVAYKYRAFISYSHADTAHAKWLHRGLESFRVDQDLVGRETATGTIPKSLRPVFRDRDDFTAGHSLTDQTLAALDASAAVIVICSPASAKSAYVTEEIRLFKARHPERPVIPLIVDGKPGDPDLECFPPSLRFKLDDDGRLTAEPVELLAADAREQGDGKNLALAKVVAGLLGVSSDDIFRRAERDRRRRQRSWIAGLSAVAIMLAGLAVWAEINRREAVAQRDVAERNFAIAKQGANSLIFDIAQALRHQEGMRTETVRKILGTAEEAIGKLAQRSDGNPDLLRLQSAMFNEFATTYAAQGDTAKQEEAAQKGLAIIARLAEEDAGNAEWQRDLSISYDRVGEVLEAQGDRVGALQAYQTASPSEAGLPRRTPAMRRGTISRPPTIRRRLARDARLSRRGVGGPSNQPRYQRALGRGRPGKCGLAV
;
A
#
# COMPACT_ATOMS: atom_id res chain seq x y z
N MET A 1 -40.53 -42.13 39.51
CA MET A 1 -39.59 -41.00 39.36
C MET A 1 -38.20 -41.63 39.21
N ALA A 2 -37.39 -41.19 38.25
CA ALA A 2 -36.01 -41.67 38.16
C ALA A 2 -35.19 -41.01 39.27
N GLU A 3 -34.45 -41.80 40.04
CA GLU A 3 -33.59 -41.29 41.10
C GLU A 3 -32.35 -40.64 40.47
N THR A 4 -32.07 -39.38 40.79
CA THR A 4 -30.94 -38.64 40.20
C THR A 4 -29.64 -39.14 40.82
N VAL A 5 -28.99 -40.10 40.15
CA VAL A 5 -27.72 -40.68 40.60
C VAL A 5 -26.68 -39.57 40.80
N ALA A 6 -26.31 -39.34 42.06
CA ALA A 6 -25.50 -38.20 42.47
C ALA A 6 -24.00 -38.46 42.26
N TYR A 7 -23.57 -38.43 40.99
CA TYR A 7 -22.15 -38.57 40.64
C TYR A 7 -21.28 -37.52 41.34
N LYS A 8 -20.15 -37.96 41.92
CA LYS A 8 -19.16 -37.09 42.57
C LYS A 8 -18.40 -36.24 41.55
N TYR A 9 -18.15 -36.80 40.36
CA TYR A 9 -17.43 -36.14 39.26
C TYR A 9 -18.28 -36.13 37.98
N ARG A 10 -18.18 -35.03 37.22
CA ARG A 10 -18.89 -34.88 35.94
C ARG A 10 -18.21 -35.62 34.79
N ALA A 11 -16.92 -35.89 34.91
CA ALA A 11 -16.18 -36.79 34.06
C ALA A 11 -14.89 -37.27 34.75
N PHE A 12 -14.42 -38.44 34.33
CA PHE A 12 -13.06 -38.94 34.52
C PHE A 12 -12.27 -38.73 33.22
N ILE A 13 -11.07 -38.16 33.27
CA ILE A 13 -10.17 -38.07 32.11
C ILE A 13 -9.11 -39.18 32.19
N SER A 14 -9.24 -40.17 31.30
CA SER A 14 -8.29 -41.27 31.09
C SER A 14 -7.33 -40.89 29.95
N TYR A 15 -6.03 -41.07 30.18
CA TYR A 15 -4.96 -40.67 29.25
C TYR A 15 -3.63 -41.37 29.59
N SER A 16 -2.76 -41.57 28.60
CA SER A 16 -1.37 -41.98 28.83
C SER A 16 -0.54 -40.80 29.32
N HIS A 17 0.49 -41.04 30.16
CA HIS A 17 1.33 -39.99 30.72
C HIS A 17 1.94 -39.05 29.67
N ALA A 18 2.25 -39.57 28.48
CA ALA A 18 2.72 -38.79 27.32
C ALA A 18 1.73 -37.67 26.90
N ASP A 19 0.43 -37.90 27.06
CA ASP A 19 -0.64 -36.96 26.75
C ASP A 19 -0.90 -35.91 27.85
N THR A 20 -0.05 -35.84 28.88
CA THR A 20 -0.17 -34.91 30.02
C THR A 20 -0.44 -33.46 29.61
N ALA A 21 0.14 -32.98 28.50
CA ALA A 21 -0.11 -31.64 27.98
C ALA A 21 -1.57 -31.46 27.49
N HIS A 22 -2.10 -32.47 26.80
CA HIS A 22 -3.49 -32.51 26.34
C HIS A 22 -4.47 -32.69 27.50
N ALA A 23 -4.17 -33.55 28.46
CA ALA A 23 -4.98 -33.72 29.67
C ALA A 23 -5.07 -32.44 30.51
N LYS A 24 -3.95 -31.71 30.66
CA LYS A 24 -3.91 -30.39 31.35
C LYS A 24 -4.68 -29.32 30.58
N TRP A 25 -4.72 -29.36 29.24
CA TRP A 25 -5.52 -28.45 28.43
C TRP A 25 -7.03 -28.76 28.54
N LEU A 26 -7.43 -30.01 28.30
CA LEU A 26 -8.83 -30.47 28.36
C LEU A 26 -9.46 -30.18 29.72
N HIS A 27 -8.77 -30.56 30.81
CA HIS A 27 -9.24 -30.39 32.18
C HIS A 27 -9.55 -28.92 32.50
N ARG A 28 -8.62 -28.00 32.18
CA ARG A 28 -8.86 -26.55 32.31
C ARG A 28 -10.03 -26.06 31.46
N GLY A 29 -10.18 -26.60 30.25
CA GLY A 29 -11.29 -26.28 29.35
C GLY A 29 -12.65 -26.62 29.96
N LEU A 30 -12.81 -27.84 30.49
CA LEU A 30 -14.04 -28.30 31.13
C LEU A 30 -14.29 -27.59 32.47
N GLU A 31 -13.27 -27.47 33.31
CA GLU A 31 -13.34 -26.79 34.62
C GLU A 31 -13.72 -25.30 34.53
N SER A 32 -13.36 -24.63 33.43
CA SER A 32 -13.74 -23.24 33.16
C SER A 32 -15.03 -23.11 32.33
N PHE A 33 -15.60 -24.22 31.85
CA PHE A 33 -16.79 -24.20 31.01
C PHE A 33 -18.03 -23.77 31.81
N ARG A 34 -18.70 -22.72 31.33
CA ARG A 34 -20.00 -22.28 31.83
C ARG A 34 -21.06 -22.68 30.82
N VAL A 35 -22.00 -23.52 31.23
CA VAL A 35 -23.14 -23.93 30.41
C VAL A 35 -24.08 -22.73 30.22
N ASP A 36 -24.54 -22.53 29.00
CA ASP A 36 -25.45 -21.42 28.67
C ASP A 36 -26.84 -21.67 29.30
N GLN A 37 -27.49 -20.61 29.78
CA GLN A 37 -28.64 -20.73 30.71
C GLN A 37 -29.92 -21.28 30.07
N ASP A 38 -30.00 -21.31 28.74
CA ASP A 38 -31.04 -21.94 27.94
C ASP A 38 -30.92 -23.48 27.86
N LEU A 39 -29.76 -24.03 28.22
CA LEU A 39 -29.53 -25.48 28.32
C LEU A 39 -29.66 -25.99 29.77
N VAL A 40 -29.37 -25.16 30.78
CA VAL A 40 -29.41 -25.55 32.20
C VAL A 40 -30.81 -26.01 32.61
N GLY A 41 -30.89 -27.19 33.26
CA GLY A 41 -32.16 -27.77 33.72
C GLY A 41 -32.96 -28.52 32.65
N ARG A 42 -32.45 -28.61 31.41
CA ARG A 42 -33.00 -29.49 30.37
C ARG A 42 -32.66 -30.94 30.68
N GLU A 43 -33.64 -31.84 30.52
CA GLU A 43 -33.44 -33.29 30.58
C GLU A 43 -32.86 -33.84 29.28
N THR A 44 -31.94 -34.80 29.41
CA THR A 44 -31.23 -35.44 28.28
C THR A 44 -30.93 -36.91 28.59
N ALA A 45 -30.35 -37.64 27.64
CA ALA A 45 -29.91 -39.02 27.83
C ALA A 45 -28.83 -39.18 28.93
N THR A 46 -28.08 -38.13 29.29
CA THR A 46 -27.12 -38.13 30.41
C THR A 46 -27.67 -37.47 31.68
N GLY A 47 -28.98 -37.21 31.72
CA GLY A 47 -29.71 -36.59 32.83
C GLY A 47 -29.84 -35.06 32.71
N THR A 48 -30.21 -34.42 33.82
CA THR A 48 -30.43 -32.97 33.92
C THR A 48 -29.14 -32.17 33.70
N ILE A 49 -29.15 -31.24 32.73
CA ILE A 49 -27.98 -30.42 32.40
C ILE A 49 -27.62 -29.46 33.58
N PRO A 50 -26.39 -29.52 34.11
CA PRO A 50 -25.94 -28.69 35.22
C PRO A 50 -25.48 -27.29 34.79
N LYS A 51 -25.39 -26.36 35.76
CA LYS A 51 -24.81 -25.01 35.59
C LYS A 51 -23.30 -25.00 35.30
N SER A 52 -22.59 -26.09 35.59
CA SER A 52 -21.15 -26.22 35.43
C SER A 52 -20.76 -27.70 35.31
N LEU A 53 -19.65 -27.97 34.60
CA LEU A 53 -19.07 -29.31 34.44
C LEU A 53 -18.13 -29.68 35.60
N ARG A 54 -18.22 -28.99 36.74
CA ARG A 54 -17.38 -29.24 37.92
C ARG A 54 -17.99 -30.30 38.86
N PRO A 55 -17.16 -31.07 39.58
CA PRO A 55 -15.72 -31.22 39.39
C PRO A 55 -15.40 -32.25 38.29
N VAL A 56 -14.30 -32.06 37.56
CA VAL A 56 -13.74 -33.08 36.65
C VAL A 56 -12.56 -33.79 37.32
N PHE A 57 -12.62 -35.12 37.39
CA PHE A 57 -11.45 -35.92 37.79
C PHE A 57 -10.51 -36.07 36.59
N ARG A 58 -9.21 -35.91 36.83
CA ARG A 58 -8.14 -36.13 35.85
C ARG A 58 -7.00 -36.78 36.59
N ASP A 59 -6.65 -38.00 36.20
CA ASP A 59 -5.67 -38.77 36.96
C ASP A 59 -4.32 -38.05 37.07
N ARG A 60 -3.59 -38.35 38.14
CA ARG A 60 -2.23 -37.87 38.42
C ARG A 60 -1.38 -39.11 38.68
N ASP A 61 -0.95 -39.75 37.60
CA ASP A 61 -0.10 -40.92 37.67
C ASP A 61 1.21 -40.59 38.40
N ASP A 62 1.32 -41.11 39.62
CA ASP A 62 2.55 -41.37 40.36
C ASP A 62 2.54 -42.88 40.72
N PHE A 63 2.58 -43.74 39.70
CA PHE A 63 2.62 -45.20 39.86
C PHE A 63 3.89 -45.81 39.26
N THR A 64 4.73 -46.34 40.15
CA THR A 64 5.84 -47.24 39.81
C THR A 64 5.32 -48.66 39.58
N ALA A 65 6.09 -49.50 38.87
CA ALA A 65 5.59 -50.75 38.31
C ALA A 65 5.12 -51.77 39.36
N GLY A 66 3.81 -52.07 39.40
CA GLY A 66 3.22 -52.94 40.43
C GLY A 66 1.72 -53.26 40.31
N HIS A 67 1.24 -53.62 39.12
CA HIS A 67 -0.05 -54.29 38.83
C HIS A 67 -1.27 -54.09 39.78
N SER A 68 -1.91 -52.92 39.75
CA SER A 68 -3.37 -52.76 39.85
C SER A 68 -3.80 -51.32 39.59
N LEU A 69 -5.09 -51.10 39.26
CA LEU A 69 -5.74 -49.81 39.47
C LEU A 69 -5.94 -49.62 40.98
N THR A 70 -5.67 -48.43 41.51
CA THR A 70 -5.91 -48.18 42.94
C THR A 70 -7.40 -48.16 43.26
N ASP A 71 -7.75 -48.52 44.49
CA ASP A 71 -9.11 -48.34 45.02
C ASP A 71 -9.58 -46.88 44.89
N GLN A 72 -8.66 -45.91 44.96
CA GLN A 72 -8.96 -44.49 44.79
C GLN A 72 -9.29 -44.14 43.32
N THR A 73 -8.54 -44.65 42.35
CA THR A 73 -8.84 -44.45 40.91
C THR A 73 -10.15 -45.16 40.56
N LEU A 74 -10.33 -46.41 41.00
CA LEU A 74 -11.55 -47.18 40.75
C LEU A 74 -12.78 -46.53 41.39
N ALA A 75 -12.68 -46.02 42.61
CA ALA A 75 -13.77 -45.26 43.25
C ALA A 75 -14.03 -43.91 42.58
N ALA A 76 -13.01 -43.26 42.01
CA ALA A 76 -13.19 -42.04 41.22
C ALA A 76 -13.85 -42.31 39.85
N LEU A 77 -13.51 -43.45 39.23
CA LEU A 77 -14.09 -43.96 37.99
C LEU A 77 -15.57 -44.32 38.19
N ASP A 78 -15.90 -45.08 39.24
CA ASP A 78 -17.27 -45.44 39.61
C ASP A 78 -18.15 -44.23 39.95
N ALA A 79 -17.57 -43.24 40.64
CA ALA A 79 -18.24 -42.01 41.03
C ALA A 79 -18.27 -40.93 39.94
N SER A 80 -17.89 -41.27 38.71
CA SER A 80 -17.95 -40.38 37.54
C SER A 80 -19.17 -40.64 36.65
N ALA A 81 -19.77 -39.56 36.15
CA ALA A 81 -20.90 -39.61 35.22
C ALA A 81 -20.51 -40.11 33.81
N ALA A 82 -19.23 -39.98 33.44
CA ALA A 82 -18.70 -40.26 32.11
C ALA A 82 -17.18 -40.49 32.16
N VAL A 83 -16.62 -41.18 31.16
CA VAL A 83 -15.17 -41.22 30.91
C VAL A 83 -14.87 -40.46 29.62
N ILE A 84 -13.85 -39.61 29.64
CA ILE A 84 -13.28 -38.98 28.45
C ILE A 84 -11.91 -39.61 28.22
N VAL A 85 -11.71 -40.19 27.03
CA VAL A 85 -10.47 -40.87 26.67
C VAL A 85 -9.67 -39.97 25.75
N ILE A 86 -8.42 -39.68 26.13
CA ILE A 86 -7.49 -39.00 25.23
C ILE A 86 -6.84 -40.03 24.32
N CYS A 87 -7.11 -39.91 23.03
CA CYS A 87 -6.73 -40.87 22.00
C CYS A 87 -5.46 -40.41 21.27
N SER A 88 -4.40 -41.22 21.40
CA SER A 88 -3.06 -41.01 20.84
C SER A 88 -2.37 -42.37 20.64
N PRO A 89 -1.26 -42.45 19.88
CA PRO A 89 -0.47 -43.69 19.77
C PRO A 89 0.11 -44.19 21.10
N ALA A 90 0.30 -43.31 22.08
CA ALA A 90 0.75 -43.67 23.42
C ALA A 90 -0.40 -44.19 24.30
N SER A 91 -1.62 -43.67 24.11
CA SER A 91 -2.81 -44.14 24.82
C SER A 91 -3.36 -45.44 24.22
N ALA A 92 -3.31 -45.62 22.90
CA ALA A 92 -3.69 -46.88 22.24
C ALA A 92 -2.82 -48.08 22.67
N LYS A 93 -1.55 -47.82 23.03
CA LYS A 93 -0.59 -48.83 23.51
C LYS A 93 -0.56 -48.93 25.05
N SER A 94 -1.41 -48.18 25.77
CA SER A 94 -1.48 -48.20 27.23
C SER A 94 -2.47 -49.24 27.74
N ALA A 95 -1.94 -50.26 28.42
CA ALA A 95 -2.76 -51.27 29.12
C ALA A 95 -3.62 -50.64 30.24
N TYR A 96 -3.13 -49.57 30.89
CA TYR A 96 -3.86 -48.85 31.95
C TYR A 96 -5.13 -48.19 31.40
N VAL A 97 -4.98 -47.34 30.39
CA VAL A 97 -6.10 -46.68 29.69
C VAL A 97 -7.08 -47.74 29.14
N THR A 98 -6.56 -48.84 28.60
CA THR A 98 -7.37 -49.95 28.10
C THR A 98 -8.24 -50.56 29.22
N GLU A 99 -7.66 -50.78 30.40
CA GLU A 99 -8.34 -51.41 31.55
C GLU A 99 -9.34 -50.46 32.24
N GLU A 100 -9.02 -49.17 32.39
CA GLU A 100 -9.96 -48.15 32.88
C GLU A 100 -11.26 -48.12 32.06
N ILE A 101 -11.12 -48.09 30.73
CA ILE A 101 -12.25 -48.07 29.79
C ILE A 101 -13.02 -49.40 29.85
N ARG A 102 -12.31 -50.53 29.99
CA ARG A 102 -12.94 -51.86 30.12
C ARG A 102 -13.78 -51.96 31.40
N LEU A 103 -13.21 -51.57 32.54
CA LEU A 103 -13.88 -51.59 33.84
C LEU A 103 -15.07 -50.61 33.88
N PHE A 104 -14.92 -49.39 33.34
CA PHE A 104 -16.04 -48.44 33.29
C PHE A 104 -17.19 -48.97 32.42
N LYS A 105 -16.91 -49.48 31.21
CA LYS A 105 -17.93 -50.10 30.35
C LYS A 105 -18.60 -51.32 31.00
N ALA A 106 -17.86 -52.15 31.72
CA ALA A 106 -18.39 -53.35 32.37
C ALA A 106 -19.21 -53.04 33.64
N ARG A 107 -18.91 -51.95 34.34
CA ARG A 107 -19.57 -51.56 35.61
C ARG A 107 -20.72 -50.57 35.41
N HIS A 108 -20.62 -49.73 34.39
CA HIS A 108 -21.57 -48.64 34.08
C HIS A 108 -21.88 -48.59 32.57
N PRO A 109 -22.42 -49.67 31.97
CA PRO A 109 -22.67 -49.77 30.52
C PRO A 109 -23.65 -48.70 30.00
N GLU A 110 -24.41 -48.05 30.88
CA GLU A 110 -25.32 -46.95 30.56
C GLU A 110 -24.61 -45.59 30.36
N ARG A 111 -23.34 -45.46 30.75
CA ARG A 111 -22.64 -44.15 30.79
C ARG A 111 -21.74 -43.91 29.58
N PRO A 112 -21.65 -42.66 29.09
CA PRO A 112 -20.88 -42.35 27.90
C PRO A 112 -19.37 -42.46 28.14
N VAL A 113 -18.70 -43.12 27.19
CA VAL A 113 -17.25 -43.05 27.00
C VAL A 113 -16.98 -42.19 25.76
N ILE A 114 -16.27 -41.09 25.94
CA ILE A 114 -16.13 -40.01 24.95
C ILE A 114 -14.69 -39.97 24.42
N PRO A 115 -14.41 -40.45 23.20
CA PRO A 115 -13.08 -40.39 22.61
C PRO A 115 -12.72 -38.99 22.08
N LEU A 116 -11.50 -38.55 22.40
CA LEU A 116 -10.91 -37.27 21.98
C LEU A 116 -9.55 -37.53 21.32
N ILE A 117 -9.49 -37.50 19.99
CA ILE A 117 -8.24 -37.64 19.23
C ILE A 117 -7.39 -36.39 19.47
N VAL A 118 -6.14 -36.60 19.87
CA VAL A 118 -5.12 -35.54 20.03
C VAL A 118 -3.86 -35.79 19.20
N ASP A 119 -3.60 -37.05 18.84
CA ASP A 119 -2.54 -37.47 17.93
C ASP A 119 -2.90 -38.84 17.29
N GLY A 120 -2.09 -39.31 16.34
CA GLY A 120 -2.31 -40.59 15.64
C GLY A 120 -3.50 -40.56 14.69
N LYS A 121 -4.00 -41.73 14.30
CA LYS A 121 -5.05 -41.91 13.28
C LYS A 121 -5.84 -43.20 13.55
N PRO A 122 -7.17 -43.15 13.68
CA PRO A 122 -7.99 -44.35 13.90
C PRO A 122 -7.80 -45.42 12.82
N GLY A 123 -7.63 -46.67 13.22
CA GLY A 123 -7.50 -47.82 12.30
C GLY A 123 -6.18 -47.91 11.53
N ASP A 124 -5.22 -47.03 11.80
CA ASP A 124 -3.88 -47.05 11.17
C ASP A 124 -2.96 -48.04 11.91
N PRO A 125 -2.30 -49.02 11.25
CA PRO A 125 -1.54 -50.06 11.96
C PRO A 125 -0.41 -49.53 12.87
N ASP A 126 0.30 -48.48 12.44
CA ASP A 126 1.44 -47.92 13.17
C ASP A 126 1.04 -46.76 14.08
N LEU A 127 0.07 -45.95 13.61
CA LEU A 127 -0.38 -44.70 14.22
C LEU A 127 -1.75 -44.78 14.92
N GLU A 128 -2.30 -45.99 15.15
CA GLU A 128 -3.57 -46.19 15.87
C GLU A 128 -3.64 -45.34 17.14
N CYS A 129 -4.73 -44.61 17.33
CA CYS A 129 -4.95 -43.73 18.48
C CYS A 129 -6.04 -44.21 19.43
N PHE A 130 -6.85 -45.22 19.05
CA PHE A 130 -7.88 -45.80 19.90
C PHE A 130 -7.37 -47.05 20.66
N PRO A 131 -7.41 -47.06 22.01
CA PRO A 131 -7.27 -48.26 22.83
C PRO A 131 -8.18 -49.42 22.38
N PRO A 132 -7.76 -50.69 22.52
CA PRO A 132 -8.58 -51.86 22.16
C PRO A 132 -9.98 -51.86 22.78
N SER A 133 -10.13 -51.40 24.02
CA SER A 133 -11.43 -51.31 24.70
C SER A 133 -12.32 -50.15 24.27
N LEU A 134 -11.84 -49.24 23.41
CA LEU A 134 -12.71 -48.42 22.57
C LEU A 134 -13.06 -49.13 21.26
N ARG A 135 -12.05 -49.71 20.59
CA ARG A 135 -12.18 -50.31 19.25
C ARG A 135 -13.11 -51.50 19.16
N PHE A 136 -13.24 -52.29 20.23
CA PHE A 136 -13.99 -53.55 20.23
C PHE A 136 -15.09 -53.57 21.31
N LYS A 137 -16.13 -54.39 21.08
CA LYS A 137 -17.19 -54.65 22.08
C LYS A 137 -16.67 -55.50 23.23
N LEU A 138 -17.32 -55.40 24.39
CA LEU A 138 -17.16 -56.34 25.49
C LEU A 138 -18.19 -57.46 25.42
N ASP A 139 -17.86 -58.63 25.96
CA ASP A 139 -18.81 -59.69 26.31
C ASP A 139 -19.42 -59.46 27.72
N ASP A 140 -20.34 -60.33 28.14
CA ASP A 140 -21.02 -60.24 29.45
C ASP A 140 -20.06 -60.45 30.64
N ASP A 141 -18.91 -61.11 30.42
CA ASP A 141 -17.80 -61.24 31.39
C ASP A 141 -16.88 -60.00 31.40
N GLY A 142 -17.15 -59.00 30.54
CA GLY A 142 -16.37 -57.78 30.40
C GLY A 142 -15.01 -57.96 29.68
N ARG A 143 -14.81 -59.03 28.91
CA ARG A 143 -13.62 -59.26 28.08
C ARG A 143 -13.81 -58.69 26.68
N LEU A 144 -12.70 -58.45 25.96
CA LEU A 144 -12.73 -57.92 24.60
C LEU A 144 -13.11 -59.01 23.59
N THR A 145 -14.13 -58.72 22.78
CA THR A 145 -14.52 -59.53 21.62
C THR A 145 -13.73 -59.14 20.36
N ALA A 146 -13.94 -59.85 19.25
CA ALA A 146 -13.43 -59.46 17.94
C ALA A 146 -14.34 -58.45 17.19
N GLU A 147 -15.53 -58.11 17.73
CA GLU A 147 -16.48 -57.23 17.04
C GLU A 147 -16.07 -55.75 17.17
N PRO A 148 -15.85 -55.03 16.05
CA PRO A 148 -15.48 -53.62 16.09
C PRO A 148 -16.65 -52.71 16.49
N VAL A 149 -16.32 -51.55 17.04
CA VAL A 149 -17.27 -50.49 17.42
C VAL A 149 -16.99 -49.26 16.56
N GLU A 150 -18.02 -48.76 15.86
CA GLU A 150 -17.96 -47.47 15.19
C GLU A 150 -18.14 -46.35 16.23
N LEU A 151 -17.21 -45.39 16.27
CA LEU A 151 -17.14 -44.34 17.29
C LEU A 151 -17.02 -42.96 16.67
N LEU A 152 -17.92 -42.05 17.06
CA LEU A 152 -17.79 -40.63 16.78
C LEU A 152 -16.86 -39.99 17.81
N ALA A 153 -15.66 -39.60 17.38
CA ALA A 153 -14.67 -38.91 18.21
C ALA A 153 -14.61 -37.40 17.93
N ALA A 154 -14.25 -36.64 18.95
CA ALA A 154 -13.83 -35.24 18.80
C ALA A 154 -12.35 -35.20 18.38
N ASP A 155 -11.96 -34.31 17.47
CA ASP A 155 -10.59 -34.28 16.94
C ASP A 155 -9.87 -32.95 17.22
N ALA A 156 -9.07 -32.91 18.30
CA ALA A 156 -8.38 -31.70 18.74
C ALA A 156 -7.18 -31.29 17.87
N ARG A 157 -6.79 -32.11 16.87
CA ARG A 157 -5.68 -31.84 15.94
C ARG A 157 -6.05 -30.69 14.99
N GLU A 158 -5.05 -30.01 14.42
CA GLU A 158 -5.29 -28.83 13.56
C GLU A 158 -5.93 -29.19 12.21
N GLN A 159 -5.67 -30.40 11.72
CA GLN A 159 -6.30 -31.00 10.54
C GLN A 159 -7.71 -31.59 10.82
N GLY A 160 -8.19 -31.54 12.07
CA GLY A 160 -9.49 -32.04 12.51
C GLY A 160 -10.46 -30.91 12.84
N ASP A 161 -11.14 -31.03 13.99
CA ASP A 161 -11.98 -29.95 14.54
C ASP A 161 -11.15 -28.78 15.10
N GLY A 162 -9.93 -29.08 15.55
CA GLY A 162 -9.11 -28.22 16.38
C GLY A 162 -9.68 -28.07 17.80
N LYS A 163 -8.78 -27.78 18.74
CA LYS A 163 -9.03 -27.74 20.20
C LYS A 163 -10.38 -27.11 20.63
N ASN A 164 -10.81 -26.00 20.04
CA ASN A 164 -12.05 -25.33 20.45
C ASN A 164 -13.34 -26.09 20.07
N LEU A 165 -13.44 -26.64 18.85
CA LEU A 165 -14.62 -27.41 18.43
C LEU A 165 -14.56 -28.84 19.00
N ALA A 166 -13.37 -29.42 19.14
CA ALA A 166 -13.19 -30.69 19.84
C ALA A 166 -13.66 -30.60 21.32
N LEU A 167 -13.31 -29.53 22.04
CA LEU A 167 -13.84 -29.28 23.38
C LEU A 167 -15.37 -29.14 23.37
N ALA A 168 -15.94 -28.43 22.39
CA ALA A 168 -17.39 -28.27 22.27
C ALA A 168 -18.11 -29.63 22.03
N LYS A 169 -17.54 -30.51 21.21
CA LYS A 169 -18.04 -31.88 20.99
C LYS A 169 -17.94 -32.75 22.26
N VAL A 170 -16.84 -32.68 23.01
CA VAL A 170 -16.72 -33.39 24.30
C VAL A 170 -17.77 -32.90 25.30
N VAL A 171 -17.97 -31.57 25.40
CA VAL A 171 -19.03 -31.00 26.24
C VAL A 171 -20.41 -31.44 25.80
N ALA A 172 -20.69 -31.50 24.50
CA ALA A 172 -21.96 -31.98 23.97
C ALA A 172 -22.23 -33.45 24.33
N GLY A 173 -21.21 -34.31 24.25
CA GLY A 173 -21.28 -35.71 24.65
C GLY A 173 -21.51 -35.90 26.16
N LEU A 174 -20.88 -35.09 27.02
CA LEU A 174 -21.14 -35.09 28.47
C LEU A 174 -22.59 -34.69 28.81
N LEU A 175 -23.13 -33.74 28.05
CA LEU A 175 -24.44 -33.13 28.30
C LEU A 175 -25.59 -33.76 27.51
N GLY A 176 -25.35 -34.82 26.71
CA GLY A 176 -26.40 -35.47 25.92
C GLY A 176 -27.09 -34.57 24.90
N VAL A 177 -26.39 -33.58 24.35
CA VAL A 177 -26.92 -32.59 23.37
C VAL A 177 -26.17 -32.60 22.05
N SER A 178 -26.66 -31.85 21.06
CA SER A 178 -25.95 -31.66 19.80
C SER A 178 -24.68 -30.82 19.98
N SER A 179 -23.67 -31.05 19.13
CA SER A 179 -22.50 -30.16 19.03
C SER A 179 -22.89 -28.71 18.74
N ASP A 180 -23.96 -28.54 17.98
CA ASP A 180 -24.41 -27.25 17.44
C ASP A 180 -25.10 -26.39 18.51
N ASP A 181 -25.67 -27.01 19.55
CA ASP A 181 -26.14 -26.31 20.75
C ASP A 181 -24.99 -25.67 21.52
N ILE A 182 -23.85 -26.36 21.63
CA ILE A 182 -22.65 -25.87 22.32
C ILE A 182 -21.83 -24.90 21.46
N PHE A 183 -21.78 -25.11 20.13
CA PHE A 183 -20.90 -24.36 19.24
C PHE A 183 -21.34 -22.90 18.98
N ARG A 184 -22.61 -22.55 19.22
CA ARG A 184 -23.18 -21.19 19.02
C ARG A 184 -22.36 -20.08 19.69
N ARG A 185 -21.66 -20.42 20.79
CA ARG A 185 -20.80 -19.52 21.55
C ARG A 185 -19.39 -19.40 20.98
N ALA A 186 -18.79 -20.50 20.53
CA ALA A 186 -17.43 -20.53 19.98
C ALA A 186 -17.29 -19.75 18.65
N GLU A 187 -18.32 -19.79 17.79
CA GLU A 187 -18.27 -19.12 16.50
C GLU A 187 -18.54 -17.60 16.57
N ARG A 188 -19.36 -17.15 17.54
CA ARG A 188 -19.69 -15.73 17.74
C ARG A 188 -18.43 -14.88 17.95
N ASP A 189 -17.48 -15.34 18.74
CA ASP A 189 -16.24 -14.59 19.02
C ASP A 189 -15.31 -14.52 17.80
N ARG A 190 -15.20 -15.61 17.02
CA ARG A 190 -14.45 -15.61 15.75
C ARG A 190 -15.08 -14.63 14.76
N ARG A 191 -16.39 -14.76 14.49
CA ARG A 191 -17.12 -13.90 13.52
C ARG A 191 -17.16 -12.43 13.96
N ARG A 192 -17.24 -12.12 15.27
CA ARG A 192 -17.16 -10.74 15.78
C ARG A 192 -15.78 -10.12 15.54
N ARG A 193 -14.70 -10.79 15.95
CA ARG A 193 -13.32 -10.29 15.75
C ARG A 193 -12.98 -10.12 14.27
N GLN A 194 -13.38 -11.06 13.42
CA GLN A 194 -13.14 -10.98 11.98
C GLN A 194 -13.91 -9.80 11.34
N ARG A 195 -15.19 -9.59 11.73
CA ARG A 195 -15.98 -8.44 11.27
C ARG A 195 -15.41 -7.10 11.71
N SER A 196 -14.91 -6.96 12.94
CA SER A 196 -14.29 -5.71 13.41
C SER A 196 -12.98 -5.40 12.67
N TRP A 197 -12.15 -6.41 12.38
CA TRP A 197 -10.93 -6.21 11.58
C TRP A 197 -11.24 -5.79 10.14
N ILE A 198 -12.21 -6.44 9.48
CA ILE A 198 -12.63 -6.08 8.12
C ILE A 198 -13.18 -4.65 8.08
N ALA A 199 -14.07 -4.29 9.01
CA ALA A 199 -14.64 -2.93 9.09
C ALA A 199 -13.58 -1.84 9.32
N GLY A 200 -12.57 -2.11 10.17
CA GLY A 200 -11.45 -1.21 10.39
C GLY A 200 -10.61 -0.98 9.13
N LEU A 201 -10.28 -2.06 8.39
CA LEU A 201 -9.56 -1.96 7.13
C LEU A 201 -10.34 -1.19 6.05
N SER A 202 -11.67 -1.40 5.95
CA SER A 202 -12.53 -0.63 5.05
C SER A 202 -12.53 0.87 5.38
N ALA A 203 -12.57 1.24 6.66
CA ALA A 203 -12.54 2.64 7.08
C ALA A 203 -11.22 3.34 6.71
N VAL A 204 -10.08 2.66 6.90
CA VAL A 204 -8.75 3.17 6.50
C VAL A 204 -8.66 3.35 4.99
N ALA A 205 -9.16 2.39 4.20
CA ALA A 205 -9.16 2.49 2.73
C ALA A 205 -9.99 3.70 2.23
N ILE A 206 -11.15 3.95 2.83
CA ILE A 206 -12.00 5.11 2.50
C ILE A 206 -11.29 6.44 2.88
N MET A 207 -10.64 6.50 4.04
CA MET A 207 -9.88 7.68 4.47
C MET A 207 -8.71 7.99 3.51
N LEU A 208 -7.95 6.98 3.09
CA LEU A 208 -6.84 7.15 2.14
C LEU A 208 -7.33 7.61 0.75
N ALA A 209 -8.46 7.09 0.27
CA ALA A 209 -9.09 7.55 -0.97
C ALA A 209 -9.53 9.03 -0.88
N GLY A 210 -10.14 9.43 0.24
CA GLY A 210 -10.51 10.83 0.50
C GLY A 210 -9.32 11.78 0.51
N LEU A 211 -8.23 11.40 1.19
CA LEU A 211 -6.98 12.17 1.22
C LEU A 211 -6.33 12.30 -0.17
N ALA A 212 -6.39 11.26 -1.00
CA ALA A 212 -5.88 11.30 -2.37
C ALA A 212 -6.68 12.27 -3.26
N VAL A 213 -8.02 12.26 -3.17
CA VAL A 213 -8.89 13.21 -3.89
C VAL A 213 -8.65 14.64 -3.42
N TRP A 214 -8.54 14.87 -2.11
CA TRP A 214 -8.24 16.19 -1.54
C TRP A 214 -6.89 16.75 -1.99
N ALA A 215 -5.84 15.92 -1.97
CA ALA A 215 -4.51 16.32 -2.44
C ALA A 215 -4.46 16.66 -3.94
N GLU A 216 -5.26 15.97 -4.76
CA GLU A 216 -5.38 16.24 -6.21
C GLU A 216 -6.16 17.55 -6.49
N ILE A 217 -7.18 17.88 -5.69
CA ILE A 217 -7.90 19.16 -5.77
C ILE A 217 -6.95 20.32 -5.44
N ASN A 218 -6.29 20.27 -4.29
CA ASN A 218 -5.35 21.32 -3.85
C ASN A 218 -4.20 21.52 -4.88
N ARG A 219 -3.72 20.43 -5.50
CA ARG A 219 -2.69 20.49 -6.54
C ARG A 219 -3.16 21.26 -7.77
N ARG A 220 -4.43 21.08 -8.20
CA ARG A 220 -4.99 21.79 -9.35
C ARG A 220 -5.12 23.29 -9.11
N GLU A 221 -5.54 23.68 -7.90
CA GLU A 221 -5.61 25.09 -7.51
C GLU A 221 -4.22 25.75 -7.51
N ALA A 222 -3.21 25.09 -6.95
CA ALA A 222 -1.83 25.57 -6.93
C ALA A 222 -1.21 25.69 -8.35
N VAL A 223 -1.53 24.76 -9.27
CA VAL A 223 -1.09 24.85 -10.67
C VAL A 223 -1.81 25.99 -11.40
N ALA A 224 -3.14 26.10 -11.24
CA ALA A 224 -3.92 27.16 -11.90
C ALA A 224 -3.46 28.57 -11.52
N GLN A 225 -3.04 28.79 -10.26
CA GLN A 225 -2.47 30.07 -9.82
C GLN A 225 -1.13 30.37 -10.51
N ARG A 226 -0.26 29.37 -10.69
CA ARG A 226 1.02 29.52 -11.42
C ARG A 226 0.80 29.82 -12.90
N ASP A 227 -0.08 29.07 -13.56
CA ASP A 227 -0.44 29.27 -14.97
C ASP A 227 -0.89 30.71 -15.26
N VAL A 228 -1.69 31.31 -14.36
CA VAL A 228 -2.15 32.70 -14.50
C VAL A 228 -1.01 33.70 -14.25
N ALA A 229 -0.16 33.46 -13.25
CA ALA A 229 0.99 34.31 -12.96
C ALA A 229 1.99 34.30 -14.12
N GLU A 230 2.38 33.13 -14.62
CA GLU A 230 3.34 32.96 -15.72
C GLU A 230 2.85 33.61 -17.02
N ARG A 231 1.56 33.47 -17.37
CA ARG A 231 0.98 34.11 -18.57
C ARG A 231 0.97 35.63 -18.46
N ASN A 232 0.53 36.18 -17.32
CA ASN A 232 0.54 37.62 -17.08
C ASN A 232 1.97 38.19 -17.10
N PHE A 233 2.92 37.44 -16.52
CA PHE A 233 4.35 37.78 -16.51
C PHE A 233 4.98 37.72 -17.90
N ALA A 234 4.64 36.72 -18.72
CA ALA A 234 5.11 36.61 -20.10
C ALA A 234 4.61 37.78 -20.97
N ILE A 235 3.34 38.17 -20.82
CA ILE A 235 2.76 39.36 -21.48
C ILE A 235 3.48 40.63 -21.03
N ALA A 236 3.75 40.78 -19.74
CA ALA A 236 4.51 41.92 -19.20
C ALA A 236 5.96 41.95 -19.72
N LYS A 237 6.66 40.80 -19.77
CA LYS A 237 8.02 40.67 -20.32
C LYS A 237 8.05 41.04 -21.81
N GLN A 238 7.10 40.55 -22.60
CA GLN A 238 7.00 40.85 -24.03
C GLN A 238 6.71 42.34 -24.27
N GLY A 239 5.74 42.91 -23.55
CA GLY A 239 5.38 44.33 -23.66
C GLY A 239 6.52 45.25 -23.23
N ALA A 240 7.22 44.91 -22.14
CA ALA A 240 8.44 45.62 -21.71
C ALA A 240 9.52 45.55 -22.80
N ASN A 241 9.77 44.37 -23.39
CA ASN A 241 10.78 44.21 -24.44
C ASN A 241 10.48 45.07 -25.67
N SER A 242 9.23 45.10 -26.18
CA SER A 242 8.88 46.03 -27.27
C SER A 242 9.06 47.49 -26.84
N LEU A 243 8.57 47.89 -25.66
CA LEU A 243 8.67 49.28 -25.19
C LEU A 243 10.13 49.73 -25.01
N ILE A 244 11.04 48.85 -24.57
CA ILE A 244 12.48 49.14 -24.46
C ILE A 244 13.05 49.49 -25.83
N PHE A 245 12.98 48.56 -26.79
CA PHE A 245 13.65 48.71 -28.09
C PHE A 245 12.96 49.77 -28.97
N ASP A 246 11.63 49.73 -29.08
CA ASP A 246 10.88 50.62 -29.96
C ASP A 246 10.99 52.09 -29.51
N ILE A 247 10.92 52.37 -28.20
CA ILE A 247 11.03 53.74 -27.68
C ILE A 247 12.49 54.22 -27.74
N ALA A 248 13.46 53.42 -27.32
CA ALA A 248 14.88 53.83 -27.36
C ALA A 248 15.33 54.14 -28.80
N GLN A 249 14.97 53.30 -29.77
CA GLN A 249 15.29 53.54 -31.18
C GLN A 249 14.54 54.73 -31.77
N ALA A 250 13.24 54.92 -31.44
CA ALA A 250 12.50 56.11 -31.88
C ALA A 250 13.09 57.42 -31.33
N LEU A 251 13.53 57.43 -30.06
CA LEU A 251 14.17 58.59 -29.43
C LEU A 251 15.60 58.85 -29.96
N ARG A 252 16.28 57.84 -30.49
CA ARG A 252 17.59 57.96 -31.16
C ARG A 252 17.51 58.68 -32.51
N HIS A 253 16.38 58.53 -33.21
CA HIS A 253 16.16 59.10 -34.55
C HIS A 253 15.32 60.40 -34.55
N GLN A 254 14.97 60.95 -33.39
CA GLN A 254 14.28 62.24 -33.25
C GLN A 254 15.28 63.41 -33.12
N GLU A 255 15.65 64.01 -34.25
CA GLU A 255 16.39 65.28 -34.25
C GLU A 255 15.60 66.38 -33.51
N GLY A 256 16.28 67.12 -32.63
CA GLY A 256 15.72 68.30 -31.96
C GLY A 256 14.90 68.05 -30.68
N MET A 257 14.74 66.80 -30.21
CA MET A 257 14.15 66.59 -28.88
C MET A 257 15.09 67.08 -27.77
N ARG A 258 14.56 67.71 -26.72
CA ARG A 258 15.33 68.12 -25.54
C ARG A 258 15.77 66.88 -24.75
N THR A 259 17.06 66.79 -24.41
CA THR A 259 17.68 65.71 -23.63
C THR A 259 16.93 65.40 -22.33
N GLU A 260 16.42 66.45 -21.66
CA GLU A 260 15.64 66.32 -20.42
C GLU A 260 14.30 65.60 -20.61
N THR A 261 13.67 65.72 -21.78
CA THR A 261 12.47 64.95 -22.14
C THR A 261 12.81 63.47 -22.27
N VAL A 262 13.96 63.15 -22.87
CA VAL A 262 14.42 61.78 -23.09
C VAL A 262 14.79 61.11 -21.78
N ARG A 263 15.57 61.78 -20.92
CA ARG A 263 15.85 61.34 -19.53
C ARG A 263 14.56 60.97 -18.79
N LYS A 264 13.52 61.79 -18.91
CA LYS A 264 12.23 61.55 -18.24
C LYS A 264 11.50 60.33 -18.81
N ILE A 265 11.51 60.13 -20.13
CA ILE A 265 10.88 58.95 -20.77
C ILE A 265 11.64 57.67 -20.39
N LEU A 266 12.96 57.64 -20.56
CA LEU A 266 13.79 56.48 -20.26
C LEU A 266 13.77 56.14 -18.75
N GLY A 267 13.84 57.15 -17.87
CA GLY A 267 13.70 56.96 -16.42
C GLY A 267 12.32 56.43 -15.99
N THR A 268 11.25 56.74 -16.73
CA THR A 268 9.91 56.15 -16.48
C THR A 268 9.89 54.66 -16.83
N ALA A 269 10.60 54.25 -17.89
CA ALA A 269 10.77 52.84 -18.25
C ALA A 269 11.68 52.09 -17.25
N GLU A 270 12.78 52.71 -16.78
CA GLU A 270 13.62 52.17 -15.70
C GLU A 270 12.79 51.89 -14.43
N GLU A 271 11.96 52.85 -13.99
CA GLU A 271 11.11 52.69 -12.81
C GLU A 271 10.06 51.58 -12.99
N ALA A 272 9.46 51.48 -14.18
CA ALA A 272 8.46 50.44 -14.50
C ALA A 272 9.07 49.04 -14.46
N ILE A 273 10.27 48.86 -15.04
CA ILE A 273 10.97 47.57 -15.08
C ILE A 273 11.56 47.21 -13.72
N GLY A 274 12.09 48.19 -12.97
CA GLY A 274 12.52 47.97 -11.58
C GLY A 274 11.39 47.47 -10.68
N LYS A 275 10.18 48.02 -10.81
CA LYS A 275 8.97 47.54 -10.09
C LYS A 275 8.53 46.13 -10.51
N LEU A 276 8.80 45.70 -11.75
CA LEU A 276 8.55 44.32 -12.18
C LEU A 276 9.60 43.35 -11.61
N ALA A 277 10.88 43.70 -11.68
CA ALA A 277 11.98 42.89 -11.15
C ALA A 277 11.87 42.66 -9.63
N GLN A 278 11.53 43.71 -8.86
CA GLN A 278 11.30 43.61 -7.42
C GLN A 278 10.12 42.70 -7.03
N ARG A 279 9.12 42.55 -7.91
CA ARG A 279 7.97 41.66 -7.69
C ARG A 279 8.20 40.22 -8.14
N SER A 280 9.37 39.90 -8.68
CA SER A 280 9.72 38.59 -9.22
C SER A 280 10.90 37.93 -8.51
N ASP A 281 11.20 38.35 -7.27
CA ASP A 281 12.26 37.82 -6.41
C ASP A 281 13.64 37.69 -7.11
N GLY A 282 13.96 38.64 -8.00
CA GLY A 282 15.22 38.65 -8.74
C GLY A 282 15.31 37.66 -9.90
N ASN A 283 14.20 37.28 -10.52
CA ASN A 283 14.16 36.41 -11.71
C ASN A 283 15.26 36.80 -12.75
N PRO A 284 16.23 35.90 -13.04
CA PRO A 284 17.34 36.17 -13.97
C PRO A 284 16.90 36.68 -15.34
N ASP A 285 15.72 36.25 -15.79
CA ASP A 285 15.15 36.58 -17.09
C ASP A 285 14.68 38.05 -17.20
N LEU A 286 14.37 38.70 -16.06
CA LEU A 286 14.11 40.15 -15.96
C LEU A 286 15.37 40.95 -15.65
N LEU A 287 16.31 40.41 -14.86
CA LEU A 287 17.62 41.04 -14.66
C LEU A 287 18.36 41.18 -16.00
N ARG A 288 18.34 40.12 -16.83
CA ARG A 288 18.85 40.14 -18.21
C ARG A 288 18.14 41.19 -19.08
N LEU A 289 16.80 41.26 -19.02
CA LEU A 289 16.02 42.27 -19.76
C LEU A 289 16.39 43.70 -19.33
N GLN A 290 16.61 43.91 -18.03
CA GLN A 290 17.01 45.20 -17.47
C GLN A 290 18.43 45.60 -17.89
N SER A 291 19.37 44.64 -18.00
CA SER A 291 20.69 44.89 -18.60
C SER A 291 20.59 45.30 -20.07
N ALA A 292 19.81 44.58 -20.88
CA ALA A 292 19.57 44.91 -22.28
C ALA A 292 18.94 46.31 -22.46
N MET A 293 17.98 46.67 -21.59
CA MET A 293 17.42 48.03 -21.52
C MET A 293 18.50 49.08 -21.27
N PHE A 294 19.37 48.87 -20.28
CA PHE A 294 20.43 49.83 -19.98
C PHE A 294 21.44 49.97 -21.12
N ASN A 295 21.71 48.91 -21.89
CA ASN A 295 22.55 48.99 -23.09
C ASN A 295 21.91 49.83 -24.20
N GLU A 296 20.60 49.70 -24.44
CA GLU A 296 19.87 50.57 -25.39
C GLU A 296 19.66 52.00 -24.86
N PHE A 297 19.69 52.21 -23.55
CA PHE A 297 19.69 53.55 -22.96
C PHE A 297 21.05 54.22 -23.16
N ALA A 298 22.16 53.51 -22.95
CA ALA A 298 23.51 54.02 -23.19
C ALA A 298 23.69 54.51 -24.63
N THR A 299 23.32 53.70 -25.64
CA THR A 299 23.39 54.11 -27.06
C THR A 299 22.48 55.30 -27.40
N THR A 300 21.34 55.44 -26.71
CA THR A 300 20.40 56.55 -26.92
C THR A 300 20.88 57.84 -26.26
N TYR A 301 21.50 57.77 -25.08
CA TYR A 301 22.16 58.92 -24.46
C TYR A 301 23.42 59.36 -25.23
N ALA A 302 24.21 58.41 -25.75
CA ALA A 302 25.37 58.68 -26.61
C ALA A 302 24.96 59.49 -27.86
N ALA A 303 23.89 59.08 -28.55
CA ALA A 303 23.35 59.78 -29.72
C ALA A 303 22.85 61.21 -29.43
N GLN A 304 22.65 61.56 -28.15
CA GLN A 304 22.19 62.88 -27.70
C GLN A 304 23.29 63.69 -26.97
N GLY A 305 24.52 63.16 -26.89
CA GLY A 305 25.65 63.80 -26.22
C GLY A 305 25.57 63.82 -24.70
N ASP A 306 24.68 63.04 -24.07
CA ASP A 306 24.51 62.99 -22.61
C ASP A 306 25.47 61.98 -21.98
N THR A 307 26.77 62.25 -22.06
CA THR A 307 27.86 61.34 -21.66
C THR A 307 27.74 60.86 -20.20
N ALA A 308 27.23 61.71 -19.31
CA ALA A 308 26.99 61.34 -17.91
C ALA A 308 25.91 60.26 -17.75
N LYS A 309 24.82 60.35 -18.53
CA LYS A 309 23.77 59.32 -18.53
C LYS A 309 24.12 58.10 -19.39
N GLN A 310 24.97 58.26 -20.41
CA GLN A 310 25.59 57.16 -21.15
C GLN A 310 26.42 56.28 -20.21
N GLU A 311 27.31 56.87 -19.40
CA GLU A 311 28.13 56.15 -18.41
C GLU A 311 27.28 55.43 -17.35
N GLU A 312 26.33 56.14 -16.73
CA GLU A 312 25.44 55.56 -15.70
C GLU A 312 24.68 54.35 -16.25
N ALA A 313 24.17 54.43 -17.48
CA ALA A 313 23.47 53.34 -18.13
C ALA A 313 24.40 52.16 -18.44
N ALA A 314 25.56 52.39 -19.07
CA ALA A 314 26.50 51.32 -19.39
C ALA A 314 27.00 50.57 -18.15
N GLN A 315 27.32 51.28 -17.06
CA GLN A 315 27.73 50.67 -15.79
C GLN A 315 26.60 49.86 -15.14
N LYS A 316 25.36 50.37 -15.11
CA LYS A 316 24.19 49.62 -14.62
C LYS A 316 23.93 48.35 -15.46
N GLY A 317 24.03 48.45 -16.79
CA GLY A 317 23.84 47.33 -17.70
C GLY A 317 24.86 46.22 -17.45
N LEU A 318 26.15 46.58 -17.40
CA LEU A 318 27.26 45.67 -17.13
C LEU A 318 27.15 45.01 -15.74
N ALA A 319 26.89 45.78 -14.68
CA ALA A 319 26.85 45.26 -13.31
C ALA A 319 25.79 44.16 -13.10
N ILE A 320 24.66 44.24 -13.80
CA ILE A 320 23.60 43.23 -13.72
C ILE A 320 24.01 41.94 -14.46
N ILE A 321 24.51 42.06 -15.70
CA ILE A 321 24.81 40.87 -16.52
C ILE A 321 26.13 40.19 -16.14
N ALA A 322 27.11 40.92 -15.62
CA ALA A 322 28.35 40.35 -15.07
C ALA A 322 28.01 39.39 -13.93
N ARG A 323 27.15 39.80 -12.99
CA ARG A 323 26.66 38.93 -11.91
C ARG A 323 25.94 37.68 -12.45
N LEU A 324 25.06 37.82 -13.44
CA LEU A 324 24.39 36.65 -14.03
C LEU A 324 25.40 35.70 -14.71
N ALA A 325 26.37 36.24 -15.43
CA ALA A 325 27.44 35.48 -16.08
C ALA A 325 28.42 34.82 -15.10
N GLU A 326 28.55 35.34 -13.88
CA GLU A 326 29.22 34.69 -12.74
C GLU A 326 28.35 33.57 -12.13
N GLU A 327 27.03 33.77 -12.03
CA GLU A 327 26.08 32.78 -11.51
C GLU A 327 25.91 31.54 -12.43
N ASP A 328 26.02 31.69 -13.77
CA ASP A 328 26.24 30.58 -14.71
C ASP A 328 27.19 30.95 -15.86
N ALA A 329 28.48 30.63 -15.67
CA ALA A 329 29.52 30.79 -16.69
C ALA A 329 29.32 29.90 -17.94
N GLY A 330 28.48 28.86 -17.88
CA GLY A 330 28.11 28.03 -19.02
C GLY A 330 27.04 28.65 -19.92
N ASN A 331 26.37 29.72 -19.48
CA ASN A 331 25.27 30.32 -20.20
C ASN A 331 25.76 31.21 -21.36
N ALA A 332 25.84 30.61 -22.55
CA ALA A 332 26.26 31.27 -23.80
C ALA A 332 25.35 32.44 -24.26
N GLU A 333 24.21 32.67 -23.61
CA GLU A 333 23.40 33.88 -23.80
C GLU A 333 23.84 35.01 -22.87
N TRP A 334 24.03 34.72 -21.58
CA TRP A 334 24.52 35.72 -20.62
C TRP A 334 25.95 36.17 -20.93
N GLN A 335 26.81 35.26 -21.40
CA GLN A 335 28.16 35.60 -21.88
C GLN A 335 28.15 36.52 -23.13
N ARG A 336 27.13 36.41 -23.99
CA ARG A 336 26.93 37.31 -25.14
C ARG A 336 26.47 38.69 -24.70
N ASP A 337 25.54 38.74 -23.76
CA ASP A 337 24.96 40.01 -23.29
C ASP A 337 25.96 40.75 -22.37
N LEU A 338 26.85 40.02 -21.68
CA LEU A 338 28.04 40.54 -21.00
C LEU A 338 29.02 41.18 -21.98
N SER A 339 29.35 40.49 -23.07
CA SER A 339 30.16 41.02 -24.18
C SER A 339 29.59 42.35 -24.72
N ILE A 340 28.30 42.38 -25.06
CA ILE A 340 27.60 43.61 -25.52
C ILE A 340 27.66 44.74 -24.48
N SER A 341 27.67 44.43 -23.19
CA SER A 341 27.74 45.43 -22.11
C SER A 341 29.14 46.01 -21.93
N TYR A 342 30.19 45.20 -22.13
CA TYR A 342 31.56 45.70 -22.20
C TYR A 342 31.78 46.61 -23.42
N ASP A 343 31.15 46.33 -24.58
CA ASP A 343 31.18 47.23 -25.73
C ASP A 343 30.60 48.62 -25.38
N ARG A 344 29.48 48.69 -24.64
CA ARG A 344 28.90 49.98 -24.21
C ARG A 344 29.83 50.77 -23.28
N VAL A 345 30.60 50.08 -22.44
CA VAL A 345 31.63 50.72 -21.59
C VAL A 345 32.83 51.19 -22.44
N GLY A 346 33.19 50.46 -23.49
CA GLY A 346 34.15 50.92 -24.50
C GLY A 346 33.72 52.25 -25.15
N GLU A 347 32.48 52.31 -25.64
CA GLU A 347 31.89 53.52 -26.26
C GLU A 347 31.86 54.73 -25.31
N VAL A 348 31.66 54.51 -24.01
CA VAL A 348 31.75 55.56 -22.98
C VAL A 348 33.18 56.08 -22.86
N LEU A 349 34.16 55.18 -22.74
CA LEU A 349 35.57 55.54 -22.55
C LEU A 349 36.14 56.24 -23.79
N GLU A 350 35.73 55.86 -25.01
CA GLU A 350 36.07 56.60 -26.23
C GLU A 350 35.48 58.02 -26.24
N ALA A 351 34.22 58.19 -25.83
CA ALA A 351 33.57 59.50 -25.73
C ALA A 351 34.22 60.40 -24.67
N GLN A 352 34.81 59.81 -23.62
CA GLN A 352 35.61 60.50 -22.60
C GLN A 352 37.07 60.74 -23.03
N GLY A 353 37.52 60.10 -24.12
CA GLY A 353 38.88 60.21 -24.65
C GLY A 353 39.89 59.19 -24.10
N ASP A 354 39.50 58.32 -23.17
CA ASP A 354 40.34 57.22 -22.68
C ASP A 354 40.36 56.05 -23.68
N ARG A 355 41.22 56.19 -24.68
CA ARG A 355 41.51 55.15 -25.67
C ARG A 355 42.16 53.89 -25.09
N VAL A 356 42.75 53.95 -23.89
CA VAL A 356 43.41 52.80 -23.26
C VAL A 356 42.39 51.95 -22.53
N GLY A 357 41.55 52.57 -21.70
CA GLY A 357 40.40 51.92 -21.08
C GLY A 357 39.41 51.37 -22.11
N ALA A 358 39.10 52.14 -23.16
CA ALA A 358 38.24 51.67 -24.25
C ALA A 358 38.77 50.41 -24.93
N LEU A 359 40.06 50.38 -25.28
CA LEU A 359 40.70 49.20 -25.88
C LEU A 359 40.63 47.99 -24.95
N GLN A 360 40.84 48.18 -23.64
CA GLN A 360 40.71 47.11 -22.65
C GLN A 360 39.25 46.63 -22.52
N ALA A 361 38.26 47.52 -22.59
CA ALA A 361 36.85 47.15 -22.57
C ALA A 361 36.47 46.31 -23.80
N TYR A 362 36.82 46.74 -25.02
CA TYR A 362 36.57 45.97 -26.25
C TYR A 362 37.34 44.64 -26.32
N GLN A 363 38.54 44.56 -25.73
CA GLN A 363 39.29 43.30 -25.58
C GLN A 363 38.62 42.34 -24.58
N THR A 364 37.93 42.87 -23.57
CA THR A 364 37.13 42.08 -22.61
C THR A 364 35.78 41.67 -23.21
N ALA A 365 35.21 42.52 -24.06
CA ALA A 365 33.99 42.25 -24.83
C ALA A 365 34.20 41.17 -25.89
N SER A 366 35.38 41.15 -26.52
CA SER A 366 35.76 40.15 -27.52
C SER A 366 35.76 38.74 -26.91
N PRO A 367 34.96 37.78 -27.44
CA PRO A 367 34.89 36.44 -26.86
C PRO A 367 36.24 35.75 -27.00
N SER A 368 36.90 35.47 -25.87
CA SER A 368 38.23 34.87 -25.86
C SER A 368 38.29 33.58 -26.70
N GLU A 369 39.35 33.41 -27.49
CA GLU A 369 39.51 32.26 -28.40
C GLU A 369 39.56 30.89 -27.68
N ALA A 370 39.62 30.89 -26.34
CA ALA A 370 39.48 29.70 -25.50
C ALA A 370 38.10 29.03 -25.58
N GLY A 371 37.03 29.76 -25.94
CA GLY A 371 35.65 29.27 -25.94
C GLY A 371 35.19 28.52 -27.20
N LEU A 372 35.86 28.73 -28.34
CA LEU A 372 35.46 28.08 -29.61
C LEU A 372 35.99 26.63 -29.66
N PRO A 373 35.13 25.61 -29.87
CA PRO A 373 35.61 24.25 -30.09
C PRO A 373 36.41 24.22 -31.40
N ARG A 374 37.74 24.04 -31.27
CA ARG A 374 38.70 24.04 -32.38
C ARG A 374 38.16 23.21 -33.56
N ARG A 375 37.78 23.88 -34.66
CA ARG A 375 37.49 23.22 -35.94
C ARG A 375 38.77 22.59 -36.46
N THR A 376 38.97 21.32 -36.16
CA THR A 376 40.14 20.55 -36.58
C THR A 376 40.19 20.48 -38.11
N PRO A 377 41.29 20.89 -38.77
CA PRO A 377 41.40 20.86 -40.22
C PRO A 377 41.70 19.43 -40.70
N ALA A 378 40.69 18.55 -40.69
CA ALA A 378 40.82 17.14 -41.03
C ALA A 378 39.68 16.61 -41.91
N MET A 379 40.05 15.69 -42.82
CA MET A 379 39.17 14.82 -43.63
C MET A 379 38.22 15.46 -44.64
N ARG A 380 38.80 15.87 -45.77
CA ARG A 380 38.10 15.92 -47.06
C ARG A 380 38.02 14.49 -47.65
N ARG A 381 36.81 13.90 -47.71
CA ARG A 381 36.41 12.61 -48.37
C ARG A 381 36.90 11.30 -47.72
N GLY A 382 36.01 10.28 -47.66
CA GLY A 382 36.41 8.88 -47.92
C GLY A 382 35.85 7.75 -47.03
N THR A 383 34.62 7.28 -47.31
CA THR A 383 34.21 5.85 -47.37
C THR A 383 34.64 4.78 -46.33
N ILE A 384 33.62 4.04 -45.79
CA ILE A 384 33.63 2.58 -45.45
C ILE A 384 34.46 2.17 -44.18
N SER A 385 34.02 1.33 -43.21
CA SER A 385 32.76 0.60 -42.95
C SER A 385 32.60 0.12 -41.47
N ARG A 386 31.33 -0.15 -41.08
CA ARG A 386 30.76 -1.17 -40.14
C ARG A 386 31.71 -2.27 -39.54
N PRO A 387 31.29 -3.00 -38.46
CA PRO A 387 30.28 -2.76 -37.39
C PRO A 387 30.88 -3.15 -35.99
N PRO A 388 30.32 -4.01 -35.08
CA PRO A 388 28.95 -4.23 -34.54
C PRO A 388 28.85 -4.25 -32.97
N THR A 389 27.65 -4.53 -32.41
CA THR A 389 27.36 -5.11 -31.04
C THR A 389 27.74 -4.26 -29.79
N ILE A 390 27.06 -4.27 -28.61
CA ILE A 390 25.90 -4.99 -28.00
C ILE A 390 25.46 -4.21 -26.71
N ARG A 391 24.30 -4.31 -26.01
CA ARG A 391 23.03 -5.09 -25.99
C ARG A 391 21.92 -4.23 -25.31
N ARG A 392 20.66 -4.26 -25.82
CA ARG A 392 19.38 -4.05 -25.07
C ARG A 392 19.11 -2.63 -24.48
N ARG A 393 17.88 -2.17 -24.15
CA ARG A 393 16.44 -2.47 -24.45
C ARG A 393 15.65 -1.20 -23.96
N LEU A 394 14.42 -0.87 -24.34
CA LEU A 394 13.36 -1.54 -25.12
C LEU A 394 12.48 -0.44 -25.77
N ALA A 395 12.16 -0.56 -27.05
CA ALA A 395 10.96 0.04 -27.64
C ALA A 395 10.37 -1.01 -28.58
N ARG A 396 9.07 -1.30 -28.47
CA ARG A 396 8.42 -2.40 -29.20
C ARG A 396 7.05 -1.97 -29.72
N ASP A 397 6.55 -2.78 -30.64
CA ASP A 397 5.15 -2.86 -31.06
C ASP A 397 4.65 -1.71 -31.96
N ALA A 398 5.26 -1.64 -33.16
CA ALA A 398 4.57 -1.18 -34.35
C ALA A 398 4.88 -2.11 -35.55
N ARG A 399 3.81 -2.57 -36.23
CA ARG A 399 3.82 -3.31 -37.53
C ARG A 399 4.36 -4.75 -37.54
N LEU A 400 3.54 -5.68 -37.04
CA LEU A 400 3.32 -6.97 -37.72
C LEU A 400 1.91 -6.96 -38.36
N SER A 401 1.82 -6.52 -39.63
CA SER A 401 0.83 -6.95 -40.62
C SER A 401 1.00 -6.15 -41.92
N ARG A 402 1.51 -6.80 -42.98
CA ARG A 402 1.33 -6.44 -44.41
C ARG A 402 1.96 -7.48 -45.35
N ARG A 403 1.44 -8.72 -45.31
CA ARG A 403 1.39 -9.62 -46.48
C ARG A 403 0.01 -10.26 -46.50
N GLY A 404 -0.68 -10.10 -47.63
CA GLY A 404 -2.11 -10.36 -47.76
C GLY A 404 -2.61 -9.67 -49.03
N VAL A 405 -2.27 -10.26 -50.18
CA VAL A 405 -2.69 -9.79 -51.50
C VAL A 405 -4.01 -10.50 -51.84
N GLY A 406 -5.05 -9.74 -52.20
CA GLY A 406 -6.32 -10.33 -52.64
C GLY A 406 -7.43 -9.32 -52.89
N GLY A 407 -7.82 -9.18 -54.17
CA GLY A 407 -9.17 -8.77 -54.61
C GLY A 407 -9.59 -7.29 -54.45
N PRO A 408 -9.76 -6.54 -55.56
CA PRO A 408 -10.61 -5.36 -55.59
C PRO A 408 -12.05 -5.70 -56.02
N SER A 409 -13.08 -5.12 -55.39
CA SER A 409 -14.39 -4.86 -56.04
C SER A 409 -15.40 -4.07 -55.18
N ASN A 410 -16.10 -3.17 -55.86
CA ASN A 410 -17.49 -2.69 -55.68
C ASN A 410 -18.05 -2.36 -54.28
N GLN A 411 -18.20 -1.06 -54.06
CA GLN A 411 -19.48 -0.42 -53.70
C GLN A 411 -19.79 0.66 -54.77
N PRO A 412 -21.02 1.23 -54.92
CA PRO A 412 -22.12 1.26 -53.93
C PRO A 412 -23.59 1.09 -54.45
N ARG A 413 -24.54 1.09 -53.50
CA ARG A 413 -25.98 1.51 -53.59
C ARG A 413 -26.92 0.84 -54.64
N TYR A 414 -27.98 0.15 -54.17
CA TYR A 414 -29.35 0.70 -54.00
C TYR A 414 -30.44 -0.38 -53.79
N GLN A 415 -31.30 -0.19 -52.76
CA GLN A 415 -32.77 -0.46 -52.64
C GLN A 415 -33.12 -0.43 -51.12
N ARG A 416 -34.18 0.19 -50.57
CA ARG A 416 -35.63 0.40 -50.86
C ARG A 416 -36.60 -0.71 -50.37
N ALA A 417 -36.94 -0.67 -49.08
CA ALA A 417 -38.28 -0.95 -48.49
C ALA A 417 -38.25 -0.40 -47.03
N LEU A 418 -39.17 0.40 -46.47
CA LEU A 418 -40.66 0.44 -46.41
C LEU A 418 -41.29 -0.47 -45.33
N GLY A 419 -41.93 0.14 -44.33
CA GLY A 419 -42.65 -0.50 -43.21
C GLY A 419 -42.45 0.21 -41.86
N ARG A 420 -43.07 1.36 -41.59
CA ARG A 420 -44.40 1.55 -40.93
C ARG A 420 -44.49 0.96 -39.50
N GLY A 421 -44.67 1.81 -38.47
CA GLY A 421 -44.70 1.32 -37.07
C GLY A 421 -45.28 2.19 -35.91
N ARG A 422 -45.98 3.32 -36.16
CA ARG A 422 -46.75 4.16 -35.18
C ARG A 422 -46.07 4.62 -33.85
N PRO A 423 -45.95 5.93 -33.56
CA PRO A 423 -45.76 6.43 -32.19
C PRO A 423 -47.08 6.39 -31.38
N GLY A 424 -46.99 6.20 -30.07
CA GLY A 424 -48.15 6.08 -29.17
C GLY A 424 -48.27 7.20 -28.15
N LYS A 425 -49.37 7.97 -28.24
CA LYS A 425 -50.03 8.79 -27.21
C LYS A 425 -49.15 9.67 -26.28
N CYS A 426 -49.26 10.98 -26.46
CA CYS A 426 -49.18 11.92 -25.32
C CYS A 426 -50.37 11.69 -24.36
N GLY A 427 -50.19 12.00 -23.09
CA GLY A 427 -51.26 12.12 -22.10
C GLY A 427 -51.08 13.39 -21.28
N LEU A 428 -52.07 14.29 -21.33
CA LEU A 428 -52.30 15.31 -20.30
C LEU A 428 -53.38 14.76 -19.35
N ALA A 429 -53.18 14.90 -18.05
CA ALA A 429 -54.23 15.24 -17.07
C ALA A 429 -53.62 15.50 -15.70
N VAL A 430 -53.95 16.67 -15.14
CA VAL A 430 -54.03 17.03 -13.70
C VAL A 430 -52.92 16.51 -12.79
#